data_AF-A0A527Y3C0-F1
#
_entry.id   AF-A0A527Y3C0-F1
#
_cell.length_a   1.000
_cell.length_b   1.000
_cell.length_c   1.000
_cell.angle_alpha   90.00
_cell.angle_beta   90.00
_cell.angle_gamma   90.00
#
_symmetry.space_group_name_H-M   'P 1'
#
loop_
_entity.id
_entity.type
_entity.pdbx_description
1 polymer ?
#
loop_
_entity_poly.entity_id
_entity_poly.type
_entity_poly.pdbx_seq_one_letter_code
_entity_poly.pdbx_strand_id
1 'polypeptide(L)' 'DTEEVKARLLVNAAGPWVDHVLSATVGLNDVHNVRLVQGSHIVIGKKFDDPRAYFFQNKDGRIIFAIPY' A
#
# COMPACT_ATOMS: atom_id res chain seq x y z
N ASP A 1 2.67 23.04 17.19
CA ASP A 1 2.33 22.69 18.58
C ASP A 1 2.52 21.20 18.80
N THR A 2 2.98 20.82 19.99
CA THR A 2 3.20 19.42 20.41
C THR A 2 2.27 19.10 21.58
N GLU A 3 1.74 17.88 21.62
CA GLU A 3 0.86 17.39 22.68
C GLU A 3 1.44 16.11 23.31
N GLU A 4 1.29 15.97 24.64
CA GLU A 4 1.64 14.76 25.37
C GLU A 4 0.40 13.95 25.73
N VAL A 5 0.41 12.66 25.39
CA VAL A 5 -0.70 11.73 25.67
C VAL A 5 -0.18 10.48 26.41
N LYS A 6 -1.02 9.89 27.27
CA LYS A 6 -0.70 8.65 28.02
C LYS A 6 -1.61 7.51 27.56
N ALA A 7 -1.04 6.33 27.34
CA ALA A 7 -1.77 5.14 26.94
C ALA A 7 -1.19 3.89 27.61
N ARG A 8 -2.02 2.84 27.75
CA ARG A 8 -1.59 1.52 28.24
C ARG A 8 -0.86 0.69 27.18
N LEU A 9 -1.09 1.02 25.90
CA LEU A 9 -0.55 0.33 24.74
C LEU A 9 -0.50 1.32 23.57
N LEU A 10 0.51 1.18 22.71
CA LEU A 10 0.64 1.88 21.44
C LEU A 10 0.71 0.86 20.30
N VAL A 11 -0.07 1.06 19.23
CA VAL A 11 -0.05 0.23 18.03
C VAL A 11 0.48 1.08 16.87
N ASN A 12 1.56 0.63 16.24
CA ASN A 12 2.08 1.25 15.02
C ASN A 12 1.34 0.69 13.79
N ALA A 13 0.43 1.48 13.23
CA ALA A 13 -0.34 1.15 12.03
C ALA A 13 0.02 2.05 10.82
N ALA A 14 1.26 2.54 10.77
CA ALA A 14 1.70 3.56 9.80
C ALA A 14 1.92 3.03 8.36
N GLY A 15 1.49 1.81 8.02
CA GLY A 15 1.59 1.28 6.65
C GLY A 15 3.02 1.29 6.10
N PRO A 16 3.27 1.87 4.90
CA PRO A 16 4.62 1.99 4.32
C PRO A 16 5.68 2.66 5.20
N TRP A 17 5.26 3.41 6.22
CA TRP A 17 6.14 4.17 7.13
C TRP A 17 6.43 3.44 8.45
N VAL A 18 6.03 2.18 8.62
CA VAL A 18 6.18 1.45 9.89
C VAL A 18 7.64 1.41 10.36
N ASP A 19 8.60 1.18 9.47
CA ASP A 19 10.03 1.13 9.80
C ASP A 19 10.59 2.51 10.16
N HIS A 20 10.03 3.59 9.58
CA HIS A 20 10.39 4.95 9.96
C HIS A 20 9.93 5.28 11.39
N VAL A 21 8.72 4.87 11.76
CA VAL A 21 8.22 5.05 13.13
C VAL A 21 9.05 4.25 14.13
N LEU A 22 9.43 3.00 13.80
CA LEU A 22 10.22 2.15 14.69
C LEU A 22 11.65 2.69 14.92
N SER A 23 12.33 3.10 13.83
CA SER A 23 13.69 3.62 13.90
C SER A 23 13.77 5.01 14.53
N ALA A 24 12.95 5.96 14.07
CA ALA A 24 13.04 7.36 14.49
C ALA A 24 12.38 7.65 15.85
N THR A 25 11.35 6.88 16.25
CA THR A 25 10.55 7.18 17.45
C THR A 25 10.83 6.21 18.60
N VAL A 26 11.15 4.94 18.30
CA VAL A 26 11.30 3.88 19.31
C VAL A 26 12.77 3.44 19.48
N GLY A 27 13.68 3.87 18.58
CA GLY A 27 15.10 3.54 18.65
C GLY A 27 15.42 2.07 18.31
N LEU A 28 14.48 1.37 17.67
CA LEU A 28 14.67 0.01 17.18
C LEU A 28 15.27 0.10 15.77
N ASN A 29 16.60 -0.01 15.69
CA ASN A 29 17.34 0.32 14.47
C ASN A 29 17.57 -0.87 13.50
N ASP A 30 17.25 -2.10 13.91
CA ASP A 30 17.47 -3.34 13.12
C ASP A 30 16.18 -3.94 12.52
N VAL A 31 15.12 -3.15 12.38
CA VAL A 31 13.83 -3.62 11.83
C VAL A 31 13.72 -3.27 10.35
N HIS A 32 14.07 -4.23 9.49
CA HIS A 32 13.72 -4.25 8.07
C HIS A 32 12.60 -5.25 7.84
N ASN A 33 11.39 -4.91 8.29
CA ASN A 33 10.27 -5.84 8.28
C ASN A 33 9.40 -5.73 7.02
N VAL A 34 9.57 -4.66 6.21
CA VAL A 34 8.67 -4.39 5.09
C VAL A 34 9.40 -4.28 3.75
N ARG A 35 8.90 -5.02 2.76
CA ARG A 35 9.26 -4.84 1.35
C ARG A 35 8.21 -3.95 0.68
N LEU A 36 8.60 -2.73 0.33
CA LEU A 36 7.74 -1.85 -0.47
C LEU A 36 7.74 -2.31 -1.93
N VAL A 37 6.54 -2.56 -2.47
CA VAL A 37 6.32 -2.94 -3.87
C VAL A 37 5.37 -1.94 -4.50
N GLN A 38 5.86 -1.20 -5.50
CA GLN A 38 5.05 -0.21 -6.19
C GLN A 38 4.05 -0.88 -7.16
N GLY A 39 2.80 -0.43 -7.12
CA GLY A 39 1.78 -0.67 -8.13
C GLY A 39 1.32 0.65 -8.74
N SER A 40 0.96 0.66 -10.03
CA SER A 40 0.45 1.84 -10.73
C SER A 40 -0.79 1.49 -11.54
N HIS A 41 -1.63 2.48 -11.83
CA HIS A 41 -2.85 2.33 -12.63
C HIS A 41 -2.91 3.45 -13.68
N ILE A 42 -3.50 3.16 -14.84
CA ILE A 42 -3.81 4.15 -15.88
C ILE A 42 -5.31 4.23 -16.06
N VAL A 43 -5.81 5.42 -16.42
CA VAL A 43 -7.21 5.67 -16.74
C VAL A 43 -7.32 6.08 -18.19
N ILE A 44 -8.28 5.48 -18.91
CA ILE A 44 -8.56 5.78 -20.32
C ILE A 44 -10.06 6.01 -20.51
N GLY A 45 -10.44 6.65 -21.62
CA GLY A 45 -11.86 6.75 -22.00
C GLY A 45 -12.47 5.36 -22.25
N LYS A 46 -13.70 5.14 -21.77
CA LYS A 46 -14.46 3.90 -21.90
C LYS A 46 -14.49 3.40 -23.36
N LYS A 47 -14.23 2.12 -23.56
CA LYS A 47 -14.19 1.49 -24.90
C LYS A 47 -15.34 0.51 -25.16
N PHE A 48 -15.94 -0.06 -24.12
CA PHE A 48 -16.95 -1.11 -24.21
C PHE A 48 -18.01 -0.93 -23.14
N ASP A 49 -19.26 -1.33 -23.42
CA ASP A 49 -20.40 -1.18 -22.50
C ASP A 49 -20.63 -2.35 -21.53
N ASP A 50 -19.84 -3.42 -21.63
CA ASP A 50 -19.92 -4.54 -20.67
C ASP A 50 -19.55 -4.02 -19.26
N PRO A 51 -20.43 -4.17 -18.25
CA PRO A 51 -20.20 -3.66 -16.91
C PRO A 51 -19.24 -4.54 -16.08
N ARG A 52 -18.82 -5.70 -16.59
CA ARG A 52 -17.94 -6.62 -15.87
C ARG A 52 -16.48 -6.18 -15.95
N ALA A 53 -15.73 -6.43 -14.89
CA ALA A 53 -14.28 -6.33 -14.93
C ALA A 53 -13.66 -7.53 -15.66
N TYR A 54 -12.54 -7.27 -16.32
CA TYR A 54 -11.73 -8.31 -16.97
C TYR A 54 -10.41 -8.49 -16.23
N PHE A 55 -9.90 -9.71 -16.22
CA PHE A 55 -8.51 -9.99 -15.87
C PHE A 55 -7.78 -10.61 -17.05
N PHE A 56 -6.55 -10.18 -17.29
CA PHE A 56 -5.69 -10.65 -18.36
C PHE A 56 -4.51 -11.39 -17.75
N GLN A 57 -4.22 -12.58 -18.24
CA GLN A 57 -3.03 -13.33 -17.85
C GLN A 57 -1.87 -12.90 -18.74
N ASN A 58 -0.89 -12.21 -18.17
CA ASN A 58 0.30 -11.81 -18.88
C ASN A 58 1.28 -12.99 -18.99
N LYS A 59 2.17 -12.97 -20.00
CA LYS A 59 3.15 -14.05 -20.23
C LYS A 59 4.16 -14.23 -19.10
N ASP A 60 4.32 -13.21 -18.26
CA ASP A 60 5.20 -13.23 -17.08
C ASP A 60 4.53 -13.81 -15.81
N GLY A 61 3.32 -14.36 -15.96
CA GLY A 61 2.56 -14.97 -14.85
C GLY A 61 1.82 -13.98 -13.97
N ARG A 62 1.89 -12.66 -14.24
CA ARG A 62 1.09 -11.65 -13.54
C ARG A 62 -0.28 -11.49 -14.18
N ILE A 63 -1.23 -11.00 -13.38
CA ILE A 63 -2.55 -10.60 -13.87
C ILE A 63 -2.67 -9.08 -13.93
N ILE A 64 -3.41 -8.59 -14.92
CA ILE A 64 -3.77 -7.17 -15.06
C ILE A 64 -5.31 -7.08 -15.04
N PHE A 65 -5.86 -6.12 -14.31
CA PHE A 65 -7.28 -5.86 -14.30
C PHE A 65 -7.65 -4.68 -15.21
N ALA A 66 -8.74 -4.82 -15.96
CA ALA A 66 -9.47 -3.70 -16.54
C ALA A 66 -10.83 -3.61 -15.84
N ILE A 67 -11.05 -2.52 -15.11
CA ILE A 67 -12.22 -2.30 -14.28
C ILE A 67 -12.95 -1.08 -14.83
N PRO A 68 -14.23 -1.19 -15.22
CA PRO A 68 -15.05 -0.02 -15.55
C PRO A 68 -15.10 0.95 -14.37
N TYR A 69 -14.79 2.23 -14.63
CA TYR A 69 -14.78 3.33 -13.66
C TYR A 69 -15.54 4.53 -14.23
#